data_AF-A0A9D5RYS9-F1
#
_entry.id   AF-A0A9D5RYS9-F1
#
_cell.length_a   1.000
_cell.length_b   1.000
_cell.length_c   1.000
_cell.angle_alpha   90.00
_cell.angle_beta   90.00
_cell.angle_gamma   90.00
#
_symmetry.space_group_name_H-M   'P 1'
#
loop_
_entity.id
_entity.type
_entity.pdbx_description
1 polymer ?
#
loop_
_entity_poly.entity_id
_entity_poly.type
_entity_poly.pdbx_seq_one_letter_code
_entity_poly.pdbx_strand_id
1 'polypeptide(L)'
;MAEYEFKEKDWKLFRAKIGGWQEAYMEKLLEEYKEILSEDIPASKRFWKLEKKIREDQKNPGVLIDDMRRSTMLVNLYSLIGWQVISLEDLSDFSEDLQKKVAWFTGR
;
A
#
# COMPACT_ATOMS: atom_id res chain seq x y z
N MET A 1 -20.77 19.02 -1.69
CA MET A 1 -19.61 18.40 -1.02
C MET A 1 -18.39 19.14 -1.53
N ALA A 2 -17.64 19.81 -0.65
CA ALA A 2 -16.51 20.63 -1.08
C ALA A 2 -15.50 19.76 -1.83
N GLU A 3 -15.19 20.11 -3.08
CA GLU A 3 -14.08 19.54 -3.82
C GLU A 3 -12.81 19.76 -3.00
N TYR A 4 -12.30 18.67 -2.41
CA TYR A 4 -10.98 18.65 -1.83
C TYR A 4 -9.99 18.69 -3.01
N GLU A 5 -9.75 19.88 -3.56
CA GLU A 5 -8.72 20.09 -4.57
C GLU A 5 -7.35 19.89 -3.90
N PHE A 6 -6.83 18.66 -3.96
CA PHE A 6 -5.41 18.42 -3.74
C PHE A 6 -4.61 19.12 -4.82
N LYS A 7 -3.41 19.62 -4.50
CA LYS A 7 -2.57 20.28 -5.50
C LYS A 7 -2.25 19.29 -6.62
N GLU A 8 -2.33 19.73 -7.88
CA GLU A 8 -2.07 18.85 -9.03
C GLU A 8 -0.69 18.19 -8.96
N LYS A 9 0.29 18.89 -8.40
CA LYS A 9 1.64 18.37 -8.12
C LYS A 9 1.62 17.11 -7.24
N ASP A 10 0.79 17.10 -6.19
CA ASP A 10 0.72 15.98 -5.24
C ASP A 10 0.07 14.77 -5.91
N TRP A 11 -0.96 14.99 -6.74
CA TRP A 11 -1.58 13.94 -7.53
C TRP A 11 -0.62 13.31 -8.54
N LYS A 12 0.16 14.14 -9.26
CA LYS A 12 1.18 13.64 -10.18
C LYS A 12 2.26 12.84 -9.45
N LEU A 13 2.70 13.34 -8.29
CA LEU A 13 3.72 12.66 -7.48
C LEU A 13 3.21 11.33 -6.93
N PHE A 14 1.98 11.27 -6.42
CA PHE A 14 1.35 10.03 -5.97
C PHE A 14 1.36 8.96 -7.07
N ARG A 15 0.90 9.31 -8.28
CA ARG A 15 0.92 8.37 -9.42
C ARG A 15 2.32 7.94 -9.84
N ALA A 16 3.33 8.80 -9.68
CA ALA A 16 4.71 8.46 -9.98
C ALA A 16 5.31 7.51 -8.94
N LYS A 17 4.93 7.64 -7.66
CA LYS A 17 5.49 6.83 -6.56
C LYS A 17 4.76 5.51 -6.34
N ILE A 18 3.46 5.43 -6.62
CA ILE A 18 2.64 4.25 -6.24
C ILE A 18 3.17 2.93 -6.78
N GLY A 19 3.62 2.89 -8.04
CA GLY A 19 4.18 1.66 -8.62
C GLY A 19 5.41 1.17 -7.85
N GLY A 20 6.33 2.08 -7.49
CA GLY A 20 7.52 1.72 -6.71
C GLY A 20 7.18 1.25 -5.29
N TRP A 21 6.18 1.86 -4.66
CA TRP A 21 5.70 1.42 -3.35
C TRP A 21 5.07 0.01 -3.40
N GLN A 22 4.27 -0.27 -4.43
CA GLN A 22 3.66 -1.58 -4.62
C GLN A 22 4.72 -2.65 -4.93
N GLU A 23 5.70 -2.37 -5.80
CA GLU A 23 6.81 -3.29 -6.07
C GLU A 23 7.61 -3.60 -4.80
N ALA A 24 7.99 -2.59 -4.03
CA ALA A 24 8.74 -2.79 -2.79
C ALA A 24 7.95 -3.59 -1.74
N TYR A 25 6.62 -3.45 -1.71
CA TYR A 25 5.76 -4.23 -0.84
C TYR A 25 5.60 -5.68 -1.35
N MET A 26 5.37 -5.88 -2.64
CA MET A 26 5.27 -7.20 -3.23
C MET A 26 6.58 -7.99 -3.09
N GLU A 27 7.75 -7.35 -3.16
CA GLU A 27 9.02 -8.03 -2.89
C GLU A 27 9.07 -8.62 -1.47
N LYS A 28 8.56 -7.90 -0.46
CA LYS A 28 8.43 -8.43 0.91
C LYS A 28 7.50 -9.64 0.95
N LEU A 29 6.36 -9.58 0.25
CA LEU A 29 5.44 -10.71 0.16
C LEU A 29 6.09 -11.93 -0.51
N LEU A 30 6.88 -11.72 -1.56
CA LEU A 30 7.60 -12.81 -2.24
C LEU A 30 8.59 -13.50 -1.30
N GLU A 31 9.28 -12.76 -0.43
CA GLU A 31 10.12 -13.36 0.62
C GLU A 31 9.30 -14.15 1.63
N GLU A 32 8.18 -13.63 2.12
CA GLU A 32 7.28 -14.36 3.03
C GLU A 32 6.71 -15.64 2.37
N TYR A 33 6.47 -15.61 1.05
CA TYR A 33 6.01 -16.78 0.31
C TYR A 33 7.12 -17.84 0.19
N LYS A 34 8.37 -17.41 -0.04
CA LYS A 34 9.53 -18.31 -0.05
C LYS A 34 9.69 -19.00 1.32
N GLU A 35 9.49 -18.29 2.42
CA GLU A 35 9.52 -18.87 3.77
C GLU A 35 8.50 -20.01 3.91
N ILE A 36 7.24 -19.78 3.50
CA ILE A 36 6.18 -20.82 3.53
C ILE A 36 6.56 -22.03 2.67
N LEU A 37 7.13 -21.79 1.49
CA LEU A 37 7.57 -22.85 0.59
C LEU A 37 8.73 -23.67 1.17
N SER A 38 9.55 -23.06 2.03
CA SER A 38 10.71 -23.69 2.67
C SER A 38 10.39 -24.48 3.94
N GLU A 39 9.19 -24.36 4.50
CA GLU A 39 8.80 -25.04 5.75
C GLU A 39 8.91 -26.57 5.67
N ASP A 40 9.45 -27.22 6.70
CA ASP A 40 9.55 -28.69 6.75
C ASP A 40 8.23 -29.35 7.17
N ILE A 41 7.21 -29.22 6.32
CA ILE A 41 5.88 -29.83 6.47
C ILE A 41 5.41 -30.46 5.14
N PRO A 42 4.39 -31.34 5.15
CA PRO A 42 3.87 -31.94 3.92
C PRO A 42 3.51 -30.91 2.84
N ALA A 43 3.80 -31.25 1.58
CA ALA A 43 3.59 -30.35 0.44
C ALA A 43 2.16 -29.80 0.34
N SER A 44 1.15 -30.62 0.65
CA SER A 44 -0.26 -30.19 0.66
C SER A 44 -0.54 -29.09 1.69
N LYS A 45 0.11 -29.13 2.86
CA LYS A 45 -0.03 -28.09 3.88
C LYS A 45 0.64 -26.78 3.44
N ARG A 46 1.85 -26.84 2.88
CA ARG A 46 2.51 -25.65 2.31
C ARG A 46 1.66 -25.01 1.22
N PHE A 47 1.12 -25.82 0.30
CA PHE A 47 0.28 -25.34 -0.79
C PHE A 47 -0.95 -24.57 -0.28
N TRP A 48 -1.75 -25.16 0.61
CA TRP A 48 -2.95 -24.50 1.13
C TRP A 48 -2.63 -23.31 2.04
N LYS A 49 -1.50 -23.33 2.76
CA LYS A 49 -1.02 -22.18 3.54
C LYS A 49 -0.67 -21.01 2.62
N LEU A 50 0.06 -21.27 1.53
CA LEU A 50 0.43 -20.27 0.54
C LEU A 50 -0.79 -19.71 -0.20
N GLU A 51 -1.71 -20.57 -0.67
CA GLU A 51 -2.95 -20.13 -1.34
C GLU A 51 -3.75 -19.19 -0.46
N LYS A 52 -3.95 -19.57 0.82
CA LYS A 52 -4.68 -18.75 1.78
C LYS A 52 -4.02 -17.39 1.95
N LYS A 53 -2.70 -17.35 2.11
CA LYS A 53 -1.94 -16.10 2.29
C LYS A 53 -2.04 -15.20 1.06
N ILE A 54 -1.82 -15.74 -0.15
CA ILE A 54 -1.95 -14.99 -1.41
C ILE A 54 -3.35 -14.37 -1.52
N ARG A 55 -4.40 -15.14 -1.21
CA ARG A 55 -5.78 -14.64 -1.26
C ARG A 55 -6.06 -13.51 -0.27
N GLU A 56 -5.42 -13.55 0.90
CA GLU A 56 -5.50 -12.47 1.90
C GLU A 56 -4.74 -11.22 1.42
N ASP A 57 -3.53 -11.40 0.89
CA ASP A 57 -2.67 -10.30 0.43
C ASP A 57 -3.21 -9.59 -0.83
N GLN A 58 -3.92 -10.30 -1.72
CA GLN A 58 -4.49 -9.73 -2.95
C GLN A 58 -5.38 -8.50 -2.75
N LYS A 59 -5.98 -8.35 -1.56
CA LYS A 59 -6.86 -7.22 -1.22
C LYS A 59 -6.13 -6.04 -0.59
N ASN A 60 -4.83 -6.17 -0.35
CA ASN A 60 -4.02 -5.12 0.26
C ASN A 60 -3.70 -4.02 -0.78
N PRO A 61 -3.77 -2.72 -0.43
CA PRO A 61 -3.42 -1.63 -1.35
C PRO A 61 -1.96 -1.67 -1.86
N GLY A 62 -1.07 -2.35 -1.14
CA GLY A 62 0.29 -2.63 -1.59
C GLY A 62 0.37 -3.64 -2.73
N VAL A 63 -0.72 -4.36 -3.00
CA VAL A 63 -0.86 -5.25 -4.16
C VAL A 63 -1.71 -4.58 -5.25
N LEU A 64 -2.90 -4.09 -4.88
CA LEU A 64 -3.82 -3.50 -5.84
C LEU A 64 -4.53 -2.29 -5.25
N ILE A 65 -4.46 -1.18 -5.97
CA ILE A 65 -5.39 -0.07 -5.79
C ILE A 65 -6.40 -0.14 -6.93
N ASP A 66 -7.66 -0.40 -6.58
CA ASP A 66 -8.75 -0.57 -7.53
C ASP A 66 -9.33 0.76 -8.05
N ASP A 67 -9.16 1.85 -7.28
CA ASP A 67 -9.66 3.19 -7.64
C ASP A 67 -8.56 4.26 -7.68
N MET A 68 -8.01 4.46 -8.87
CA MET A 68 -6.96 5.45 -9.17
C MET A 68 -7.51 6.78 -9.70
N ARG A 69 -8.40 7.42 -8.94
CA ARG A 69 -8.91 8.78 -9.22
C ARG A 69 -8.28 9.81 -8.31
N ARG A 70 -8.19 11.07 -8.76
CA ARG A 70 -7.66 12.17 -7.95
C ARG A 70 -8.47 12.38 -6.66
N SER A 71 -9.78 12.18 -6.72
CA SER A 71 -10.69 12.29 -5.57
C SER A 71 -10.47 11.19 -4.52
N THR A 72 -9.92 10.03 -4.89
CA THR A 72 -9.66 8.90 -3.98
C THR A 72 -8.22 8.86 -3.46
N MET A 73 -7.33 9.72 -3.95
CA MET A 73 -5.92 9.77 -3.57
C MET A 73 -5.69 9.77 -2.05
N LEU A 74 -6.45 10.57 -1.30
CA LEU A 74 -6.27 10.69 0.15
C LEU A 74 -6.68 9.40 0.88
N VAL A 75 -7.77 8.77 0.45
CA VAL A 75 -8.20 7.47 0.99
C VAL A 75 -7.15 6.41 0.69
N ASN A 76 -6.61 6.40 -0.53
CA ASN A 76 -5.54 5.48 -0.92
C ASN A 76 -4.28 5.67 -0.07
N LEU A 77 -3.87 6.92 0.19
CA LEU A 77 -2.73 7.22 1.07
C LEU A 77 -2.97 6.74 2.52
N TYR A 78 -4.18 6.94 3.05
CA TYR A 78 -4.54 6.41 4.37
C TYR A 78 -4.46 4.90 4.42
N SER A 79 -4.98 4.22 3.40
CA SER A 79 -4.91 2.77 3.29
C SER A 79 -3.46 2.30 3.20
N LEU A 80 -2.63 2.87 2.34
CA LEU A 80 -1.22 2.48 2.21
C LEU A 80 -0.45 2.60 3.53
N ILE A 81 -0.70 3.65 4.32
CA ILE A 81 -0.07 3.83 5.64
C ILE A 81 -0.67 2.90 6.70
N GLY A 82 -1.99 2.73 6.69
CA GLY A 82 -2.69 1.85 7.63
C GLY A 82 -2.27 0.38 7.47
N TRP A 83 -2.07 -0.05 6.22
CA TRP A 83 -1.58 -1.38 5.86
C TRP A 83 -0.04 -1.47 5.85
N GLN A 84 0.66 -0.43 6.31
CA GLN A 84 2.13 -0.39 6.42
C GLN A 84 2.89 -0.66 5.11
N VAL A 85 2.24 -0.38 3.97
CA VAL A 85 2.86 -0.41 2.65
C VAL A 85 3.90 0.70 2.54
N ILE A 86 3.56 1.88 3.08
CA ILE A 86 4.44 3.05 3.17
C ILE A 86 4.36 3.67 4.56
N SER A 87 5.30 4.56 4.86
CA SER A 87 5.36 5.37 6.08
C SER A 87 4.99 6.83 5.81
N LEU A 88 4.93 7.66 6.86
CA LEU A 88 4.79 9.11 6.69
C LEU A 88 6.04 9.75 6.07
N GLU A 89 7.22 9.15 6.24
CA GLU A 89 8.49 9.65 5.70
C GLU A 89 8.51 9.58 4.17
N ASP A 90 7.84 8.57 3.60
CA ASP A 90 7.64 8.44 2.15
C ASP A 90 6.83 9.60 1.54
N LEU A 91 6.13 10.37 2.38
CA LEU A 91 5.36 11.54 1.99
C LEU A 91 6.14 12.87 2.08
N SER A 92 7.42 12.85 2.44
CA SER A 92 8.24 14.05 2.65
C SER A 92 8.29 15.03 1.46
N ASP A 93 8.23 14.51 0.23
CA ASP A 93 8.23 15.30 -1.02
C ASP A 93 6.87 15.93 -1.37
N PHE A 94 5.80 15.57 -0.65
CA PHE A 94 4.45 16.09 -0.90
C PHE A 94 4.25 17.45 -0.24
N SER A 95 3.18 18.15 -0.59
CA SER A 95 2.85 19.39 0.11
C SER A 95 2.61 19.18 1.62
N GLU A 96 3.06 20.15 2.43
CA GLU A 96 2.84 20.13 3.88
C GLU A 96 1.36 19.96 4.26
N ASP A 97 0.44 20.55 3.48
CA ASP A 97 -0.99 20.43 3.71
C ASP A 97 -1.46 18.98 3.60
N LEU A 98 -0.94 18.23 2.63
CA LEU A 98 -1.26 16.81 2.47
C LEU A 98 -0.62 16.00 3.60
N GLN A 99 0.65 16.24 3.90
CA GLN A 99 1.36 15.53 4.98
C GLN A 99 0.62 15.69 6.32
N LYS A 100 0.22 16.92 6.68
CA LYS A 100 -0.54 17.21 7.90
C LYS A 100 -1.90 16.50 7.94
N LYS A 101 -2.63 16.47 6.83
CA LYS A 101 -3.92 15.76 6.73
C LYS A 101 -3.76 14.26 6.95
N VAL A 102 -2.71 13.67 6.38
CA VAL A 102 -2.42 12.25 6.50
C VAL A 102 -1.93 11.87 7.89
N ALA A 103 -1.03 12.66 8.49
CA ALA A 103 -0.60 12.47 9.87
C ALA A 103 -1.80 12.52 10.84
N TRP A 104 -2.61 13.58 10.76
CA TRP A 104 -3.79 13.76 11.61
C TRP A 104 -4.77 12.59 11.54
N PHE A 105 -5.05 12.06 10.34
CA PHE A 105 -6.00 10.96 10.17
C PHE A 105 -5.43 9.60 10.61
N THR A 106 -4.12 9.40 10.48
CA THR A 106 -3.46 8.14 10.86
C THR A 106 -3.10 8.07 12.35
N GLY A 107 -3.43 9.12 13.12
CA GLY A 107 -3.20 9.18 14.58
C GLY A 107 -1.72 9.25 14.95
N ARG A 108 -0.89 9.79 14.05
CA ARG A 108 0.56 9.88 14.18
C ARG A 108 1.05 11.32 14.06
#